data_AF-A0A7J2K785-F1
#
_entry.id   AF-A0A7J2K785-F1
#
_cell.length_a   1.000
_cell.length_b   1.000
_cell.length_c   1.000
_cell.angle_alpha   90.00
_cell.angle_beta   90.00
_cell.angle_gamma   90.00
#
_symmetry.space_group_name_H-M   'P 1'
#
loop_
_entity.id
_entity.type
_entity.pdbx_description
1 polymer ?
#
loop_
_entity_poly.entity_id
_entity_poly.type
_entity_poly.pdbx_seq_one_letter_code
_entity_poly.pdbx_strand_id
1 'polypeptide(L)'
;MEWMSRSLAILYGIDEIIYSGKTKYQLVDIVKTRDYGLALILDGLLQSAEIDEYVYHESLVHPVMISHPNPKKVLIVGGGEGATAREVERYDMVEEIEMVDLDGELIELVKKYLPWSREG
;
A
#
# COMPACT_ATOMS: atom_id res chain seq x y z
N MET A 1 -3.33 -0.36 -18.06
CA MET A 1 -4.23 0.76 -18.39
C MET A 1 -5.28 0.79 -17.31
N GLU A 2 -5.45 1.93 -16.65
CA GLU A 2 -6.37 2.13 -15.55
C GLU A 2 -7.43 3.17 -15.98
N TRP A 3 -8.72 2.86 -15.83
CA TRP A 3 -9.79 3.80 -16.13
C TRP A 3 -10.18 4.58 -14.86
N MET A 4 -9.84 5.85 -14.79
CA MET A 4 -10.24 6.72 -13.67
C MET A 4 -11.68 7.23 -13.79
N SER A 5 -12.17 7.36 -15.02
CA SER A 5 -13.55 7.72 -15.32
C SER A 5 -13.96 7.15 -16.68
N ARG A 6 -15.20 7.38 -17.10
CA ARG A 6 -15.70 6.94 -18.42
C ARG A 6 -14.92 7.53 -19.61
N SER A 7 -14.17 8.61 -19.39
CA SER A 7 -13.46 9.37 -20.42
C SER A 7 -11.99 9.65 -20.10
N LEU A 8 -11.47 9.14 -18.97
CA LEU A 8 -10.09 9.34 -18.56
C LEU A 8 -9.47 7.98 -18.23
N ALA A 9 -8.35 7.69 -18.90
CA ALA A 9 -7.52 6.53 -18.61
C ALA A 9 -6.07 6.97 -18.38
N ILE A 10 -5.39 6.26 -17.48
CA ILE A 10 -3.95 6.38 -17.27
C ILE A 10 -3.27 5.12 -17.81
N LEU A 11 -2.13 5.34 -18.47
CA LEU A 11 -1.29 4.30 -19.06
C LEU A 11 0.08 4.36 -18.39
N TYR A 12 0.52 3.22 -17.87
CA TYR A 12 1.85 3.06 -17.28
C TYR A 12 2.69 2.17 -18.20
N GLY A 13 3.93 2.58 -18.49
CA GLY A 13 4.90 1.72 -19.14
C GLY A 13 5.37 0.63 -18.18
N ILE A 14 5.25 -0.64 -18.59
CA ILE A 14 5.69 -1.80 -17.79
C ILE A 14 6.96 -2.36 -18.42
N ASP A 15 8.03 -2.41 -17.63
CA ASP A 15 9.31 -3.01 -18.03
C ASP A 15 9.33 -4.52 -17.72
N GLU A 16 8.75 -4.93 -16.59
CA GLU A 16 8.75 -6.32 -16.13
C GLU A 16 7.50 -6.66 -15.30
N ILE A 17 7.00 -7.89 -15.43
CA ILE A 17 5.95 -8.44 -14.55
C ILE A 17 6.63 -9.36 -13.54
N ILE A 18 6.62 -8.97 -12.27
CA ILE A 18 7.27 -9.71 -11.17
C ILE A 18 6.35 -10.81 -10.64
N TYR A 19 5.06 -10.50 -10.51
CA TYR A 19 4.01 -11.43 -10.14
C TYR A 19 2.71 -11.02 -10.83
N SER A 20 1.91 -12.01 -11.24
CA SER A 20 0.54 -11.81 -11.73
C SER A 20 -0.28 -13.02 -11.32
N GLY A 21 -1.38 -12.78 -10.62
CA GLY A 21 -2.19 -13.85 -10.03
C GLY A 21 -3.53 -13.36 -9.51
N LYS A 22 -4.19 -14.24 -8.77
CA LYS A 22 -5.49 -13.99 -8.17
C LYS A 22 -5.55 -14.63 -6.79
N THR A 23 -5.87 -13.85 -5.77
CA THR A 23 -6.17 -14.37 -4.43
C THR A 23 -7.64 -14.80 -4.38
N LYS A 24 -8.10 -15.31 -3.23
CA LYS A 24 -9.54 -15.49 -3.00
C LYS A 24 -10.38 -14.23 -3.30
N TYR A 25 -9.82 -13.03 -3.18
CA TYR A 25 -10.57 -11.77 -3.19
C TYR A 25 -10.40 -10.94 -4.46
N GLN A 26 -9.20 -10.89 -5.04
CA GLN A 26 -8.87 -9.93 -6.10
C GLN A 26 -7.76 -10.41 -7.03
N LEU A 27 -7.64 -9.77 -8.20
CA LEU A 27 -6.46 -9.88 -9.06
C LEU A 27 -5.31 -9.09 -8.44
N VAL A 28 -4.10 -9.65 -8.49
CA VAL A 28 -2.89 -9.04 -7.95
C VAL A 28 -1.81 -9.07 -9.01
N ASP A 29 -1.34 -7.89 -9.39
CA ASP A 29 -0.18 -7.71 -10.26
C ASP A 29 0.88 -6.89 -9.51
N ILE A 30 2.10 -7.41 -9.51
CA ILE A 30 3.29 -6.69 -9.03
C ILE A 30 4.21 -6.53 -10.22
N VAL A 31 4.44 -5.28 -10.62
CA VAL A 31 5.13 -4.95 -11.86
C VAL A 31 6.22 -3.94 -11.60
N LYS A 32 7.26 -3.97 -12.42
CA LYS A 32 8.22 -2.89 -12.51
C LYS A 32 7.75 -1.93 -13.61
N THR A 33 7.37 -0.74 -13.21
CA THR A 33 7.02 0.35 -14.12
C THR A 33 8.26 1.11 -14.53
N ARG A 34 8.19 1.76 -15.69
CA ARG A 34 9.30 2.53 -16.25
C ARG A 34 9.64 3.79 -15.44
N ASP A 35 8.62 4.45 -14.92
CA ASP A 35 8.74 5.79 -14.31
C ASP A 35 8.51 5.80 -12.80
N TYR A 36 7.89 4.76 -12.21
CA TYR A 36 7.50 4.73 -10.79
C TYR A 36 8.11 3.56 -9.99
N GLY A 37 9.03 2.80 -10.60
CA GLY A 37 9.66 1.65 -9.94
C GLY A 37 8.70 0.47 -9.79
N LEU A 38 8.90 -0.36 -8.75
CA LEU A 38 7.95 -1.43 -8.42
C LEU A 38 6.57 -0.84 -8.08
N ALA A 39 5.51 -1.51 -8.51
CA ALA A 39 4.13 -1.07 -8.28
C ALA A 39 3.22 -2.27 -7.98
N LEU A 40 2.28 -2.04 -7.06
CA LEU A 40 1.18 -2.96 -6.75
C LEU A 40 -0.08 -2.50 -7.46
N ILE A 41 -0.69 -3.42 -8.21
CA ILE A 41 -1.95 -3.19 -8.92
C ILE A 41 -2.95 -4.26 -8.48
N LEU A 42 -4.11 -3.83 -7.99
CA LEU A 42 -5.20 -4.69 -7.55
C LEU A 42 -6.43 -4.47 -8.43
N ASP A 43 -6.97 -5.55 -9.01
CA ASP A 43 -8.09 -5.48 -9.97
C ASP A 43 -7.90 -4.44 -11.10
N GLY A 44 -6.65 -4.23 -11.51
CA GLY A 44 -6.29 -3.26 -12.56
C GLY A 44 -6.16 -1.81 -12.11
N LEU A 45 -6.30 -1.53 -10.81
CA LEU A 45 -6.12 -0.21 -10.19
C LEU A 45 -4.78 -0.12 -9.47
N LEU A 46 -3.99 0.91 -9.78
CA LEU A 46 -2.73 1.16 -9.07
C LEU A 46 -3.01 1.49 -7.60
N GLN A 47 -2.38 0.76 -6.68
CA GLN A 47 -2.50 1.00 -5.25
C GLN A 47 -1.33 1.81 -4.71
N SER A 48 -0.10 1.39 -5.06
CA SER A 48 1.12 2.01 -4.61
C SER A 48 2.25 1.78 -5.60
N ALA A 49 3.22 2.71 -5.59
CA ALA A 49 4.45 2.57 -6.34
C ALA A 49 5.66 3.03 -5.52
N GLU A 50 6.79 2.40 -5.77
CA GLU A 50 8.04 2.53 -5.00
C GLU A 50 8.49 3.97 -4.82
N ILE A 51 8.33 4.78 -5.87
CA ILE A 51 8.89 6.13 -5.90
C ILE A 51 8.04 7.13 -5.10
N ASP A 52 6.74 6.93 -4.96
CA ASP A 52 5.82 7.95 -4.44
C ASP A 52 4.77 7.47 -3.43
N GLU A 53 4.76 6.18 -3.05
CA GLU A 53 3.84 5.67 -2.03
C GLU A 53 3.88 6.46 -0.72
N TYR A 54 5.07 6.97 -0.36
CA TYR A 54 5.24 7.78 0.85
C TYR A 54 4.36 9.03 0.84
N VAL A 55 4.11 9.64 -0.33
CA VAL A 55 3.27 10.85 -0.44
C VAL A 55 1.86 10.55 0.06
N TYR A 56 1.30 9.40 -0.34
CA TYR A 56 -0.01 8.96 0.11
C TYR A 56 -0.01 8.61 1.59
N HIS A 57 0.94 7.76 2.03
CA HIS A 57 0.96 7.26 3.41
C HIS A 57 1.27 8.34 4.45
N GLU A 58 2.23 9.24 4.18
CA GLU A 58 2.53 10.38 5.06
C GLU A 58 1.32 11.31 5.17
N SER A 59 0.65 11.60 4.05
CA SER A 59 -0.54 12.47 4.02
C SER A 59 -1.74 11.83 4.72
N LEU A 60 -1.87 10.50 4.66
CA LEU A 60 -2.94 9.76 5.33
C LEU A 60 -2.75 9.74 6.85
N VAL A 61 -1.51 9.51 7.31
CA VAL A 61 -1.22 9.21 8.71
C VAL A 61 -0.90 10.47 9.53
N HIS A 62 0.04 11.29 9.07
CA HIS A 62 0.63 12.33 9.93
C HIS A 62 -0.34 13.42 10.38
N PRO A 63 -1.27 13.93 9.55
CA PRO A 63 -2.21 14.96 10.00
C PRO A 63 -3.03 14.52 11.22
N VAL A 64 -3.49 13.26 11.23
CA VAL A 64 -4.28 12.71 12.34
C VAL A 64 -3.39 12.49 13.57
N MET A 65 -2.23 11.85 13.39
CA MET A 65 -1.33 11.51 14.49
C MET A 65 -0.76 12.73 15.22
N ILE A 66 -0.47 13.83 14.50
CA ILE A 66 0.04 15.08 15.11
C ILE A 66 -1.08 15.88 15.79
N SER A 67 -2.31 15.79 15.28
CA SER A 67 -3.46 16.53 15.84
C SER A 67 -4.03 15.89 17.11
N HIS A 68 -3.88 14.57 17.25
CA HIS A 68 -4.36 13.84 18.42
C HIS A 68 -3.41 14.04 19.60
N PRO A 69 -3.89 14.41 20.80
CA PRO A 69 -3.01 14.78 21.92
C PRO A 69 -2.21 13.60 22.50
N ASN A 70 -2.65 12.36 22.29
CA ASN A 70 -2.02 11.16 22.86
C ASN A 70 -2.46 9.86 22.12
N PRO A 71 -2.04 9.63 20.87
CA PRO A 71 -2.51 8.49 20.06
C PRO A 71 -1.81 7.19 20.48
N LYS A 72 -2.31 6.52 21.52
CA LYS A 72 -1.68 5.30 22.08
C LYS A 72 -2.06 4.00 21.37
N LYS A 73 -3.29 3.91 20.87
CA LYS A 73 -3.82 2.70 20.22
C LYS A 73 -4.38 3.09 18.87
N VAL A 74 -3.92 2.41 17.81
CA VAL A 74 -4.28 2.74 16.44
C VAL A 74 -4.84 1.49 15.75
N LEU A 75 -6.04 1.62 15.17
CA LEU A 75 -6.64 0.60 14.31
C LEU A 75 -6.49 1.04 12.85
N ILE A 76 -5.88 0.18 12.05
CA ILE A 76 -5.75 0.31 10.60
C ILE A 76 -6.66 -0.74 9.97
N VAL A 77 -7.63 -0.30 9.16
CA VAL A 77 -8.53 -1.20 8.42
C VAL A 77 -8.06 -1.25 6.96
N GLY A 78 -7.75 -2.45 6.49
CA GLY A 78 -6.97 -2.65 5.27
C GLY A 78 -5.49 -2.39 5.55
N GLY A 79 -4.81 -1.73 4.60
CA GLY A 79 -3.41 -1.40 4.76
C GLY A 79 -2.47 -2.60 4.68
N GLY A 80 -2.92 -3.75 4.14
CA GLY A 80 -2.15 -4.99 4.02
C GLY A 80 -0.79 -4.88 3.33
N GLU A 81 -0.48 -3.72 2.75
CA GLU A 81 0.87 -3.36 2.29
C GLU A 81 1.87 -3.07 3.41
N GLY A 82 1.42 -2.77 4.63
CA GLY A 82 2.26 -2.42 5.79
C GLY A 82 2.76 -0.97 5.82
N ALA A 83 2.73 -0.23 4.71
CA ALA A 83 3.24 1.15 4.66
C ALA A 83 2.48 2.13 5.55
N THR A 84 1.17 1.93 5.76
CA THR A 84 0.41 2.75 6.72
C THR A 84 0.90 2.50 8.16
N ALA A 85 1.13 1.24 8.54
CA ALA A 85 1.63 0.89 9.86
C ALA A 85 3.03 1.47 10.10
N ARG A 86 3.92 1.36 9.11
CA ARG A 86 5.26 1.97 9.11
C ARG A 86 5.23 3.46 9.48
N GLU A 87 4.28 4.23 8.94
CA GLU A 87 4.17 5.66 9.25
C GLU A 87 3.61 5.93 10.66
N VAL A 88 2.74 5.05 11.17
CA VAL A 88 2.21 5.12 12.55
C VAL A 88 3.31 4.79 13.56
N GLU A 89 4.18 3.81 13.26
CA GLU A 89 5.29 3.39 14.12
C GLU A 89 6.34 4.47 14.36
N ARG A 90 6.34 5.56 13.58
CA ARG A 90 7.22 6.71 13.81
C ARG A 90 6.88 7.52 15.07
N TYR A 91 5.73 7.27 15.70
CA TYR A 91 5.27 8.01 16.86
C TYR A 91 5.50 7.19 18.15
N ASP A 92 6.51 7.59 18.93
CA ASP A 92 6.89 6.92 20.20
C ASP A 92 5.76 6.79 21.24
N MET A 93 4.67 7.56 21.09
CA MET A 93 3.50 7.52 21.98
C MET A 93 2.57 6.32 21.68
N VAL A 94 2.73 5.67 20.53
CA VAL A 94 1.93 4.52 20.12
C VAL A 94 2.40 3.29 20.92
N GLU A 95 1.46 2.65 21.58
CA GLU A 95 1.67 1.43 22.39
C GLU A 95 1.15 0.17 21.67
N GLU A 96 0.17 0.33 20.76
CA GLU A 96 -0.49 -0.78 20.07
C GLU A 96 -0.98 -0.35 18.68
N ILE A 97 -0.67 -1.17 17.67
CA ILE A 97 -1.19 -1.04 16.30
C ILE A 97 -1.91 -2.34 15.96
N GLU A 98 -3.20 -2.25 15.63
CA GLU A 98 -3.97 -3.36 15.11
C GLU A 98 -4.24 -3.10 13.62
N MET A 99 -3.73 -3.96 12.74
CA MET A 99 -3.99 -3.90 11.31
C MET A 99 -4.87 -5.07 10.90
N VAL A 100 -6.04 -4.77 10.34
CA VAL A 100 -7.03 -5.77 9.95
C VAL A 100 -7.23 -5.75 8.45
N ASP A 101 -6.68 -6.75 7.76
CA ASP A 101 -6.91 -6.99 6.35
C ASP A 101 -7.59 -8.36 6.15
N LEU A 102 -8.45 -8.45 5.14
CA LEU A 102 -9.20 -9.66 4.81
C LEU A 102 -8.40 -10.63 3.94
N ASP A 103 -7.40 -10.12 3.21
CA ASP A 103 -6.65 -10.86 2.20
C ASP A 103 -5.25 -11.23 2.69
N GLY A 104 -5.18 -12.32 3.46
CA GLY A 104 -3.90 -12.86 3.95
C GLY A 104 -2.96 -13.31 2.84
N GLU A 105 -3.48 -13.72 1.67
CA GLU A 105 -2.64 -14.08 0.53
C GLU A 105 -1.96 -12.84 -0.06
N LEU A 106 -2.69 -11.71 -0.15
CA LEU A 106 -2.12 -10.43 -0.55
C LEU A 106 -0.97 -10.05 0.38
N ILE A 107 -1.18 -10.06 1.70
CA ILE A 107 -0.14 -9.70 2.68
C ILE A 107 1.17 -10.47 2.43
N GLU A 108 1.09 -11.78 2.22
CA GLU A 108 2.28 -12.60 1.97
C GLU A 108 2.96 -12.27 0.63
N LEU A 109 2.18 -11.93 -0.40
CA LEU A 109 2.72 -11.45 -1.68
C LEU A 109 3.42 -10.09 -1.51
N VAL A 110 2.80 -9.14 -0.81
CA VAL A 110 3.38 -7.82 -0.56
C VAL A 110 4.71 -7.96 0.20
N LYS A 111 4.72 -8.73 1.31
CA LYS A 111 5.92 -9.03 2.10
C LYS A 111 7.04 -9.66 1.28
N LYS A 112 6.70 -10.50 0.32
CA LYS A 112 7.67 -11.20 -0.51
C LYS A 112 8.30 -10.29 -1.57
N TYR A 113 7.53 -9.37 -2.14
CA TYR A 113 7.91 -8.69 -3.38
C TYR A 113 8.10 -7.18 -3.26
N LEU A 114 7.46 -6.50 -2.29
CA LEU A 114 7.56 -5.05 -2.16
C LEU A 114 8.55 -4.67 -1.05
N PRO A 115 9.58 -3.85 -1.35
CA PRO A 115 10.62 -3.54 -0.38
C PRO A 115 10.16 -2.61 0.76
N TRP A 116 9.05 -1.89 0.60
CA TRP A 116 8.53 -0.93 1.58
C TRP A 116 7.54 -1.54 2.58
N SER A 117 7.15 -2.81 2.42
CA SER A 117 6.23 -3.51 3.30
C SER A 117 6.85 -3.94 4.64
N ARG A 118 7.93 -3.29 5.08
CA ARG A 118 8.77 -3.82 6.16
C ARG A 118 8.03 -3.84 7.48
N GLU A 119 7.97 -5.06 8.04
CA GLU A 119 7.68 -5.48 9.42
C GLU A 119 6.75 -4.54 10.21
N GLY A 120 5.44 -4.82 10.10
CA GLY A 120 4.49 -4.68 11.22
C GLY A 120 4.16 -6.05 11.78
#